data_AF-F2S6B4-F1
#
_entry.id   AF-F2S6B4-F1
#
_cell.length_a   1.000
_cell.length_b   1.000
_cell.length_c   1.000
_cell.angle_alpha   90.00
_cell.angle_beta   90.00
_cell.angle_gamma   90.00
#
_symmetry.space_group_name_H-M   'P 1'
#
loop_
_entity.id
_entity.type
_entity.pdbx_description
1 polymer ?
#
loop_
_entity_poly.entity_id
_entity_poly.type
_entity_poly.pdbx_seq_one_letter_code
_entity_poly.pdbx_strand_id
1 'polypeptide(L)'
;MLASSTTAAVVLVASQLISGVHADGPTCPPGGEVSCHNSGPVEDTCCFNTPGGLILQTQFWDADPATGPEDSWTIHGLWPDNCDGTYEQFCDMSREYSNITEILKAQGKDDTLEYMMKYFKDYKGDDESFWEHEWNKHGTCMSTFETKCYMDYMPQQEVGDYFTKLVELFKGLNTYKTLADAGITPSNDKTYALRDLQAAVKSSFGMEITFNCKNGVLNEAWYFYNVRGSAQTGEYIPTLPGGTPSTCPDTGIRYLPKNGGGTQPPTTTTPGSPAPTGTFSGKGYLTVTVMGEEDGCLISSGNWYTTGTCATYRAAASGSGFTLTSSKGACGMVNDQFKCGSGVTASVFGASEGKLAASGKSTFYADKIPSGSTQVPVYTAPRAIPLTVSWQAV
;
A
#
# COMPACT_ATOMS: atom_id res chain seq x y z
N MET A 1 45.10 8.15 -50.75
CA MET A 1 43.74 8.63 -50.43
C MET A 1 43.09 7.58 -49.54
N LEU A 2 42.90 7.86 -48.26
CA LEU A 2 42.21 6.98 -47.32
C LEU A 2 40.89 7.67 -46.97
N ALA A 3 39.77 7.01 -47.29
CA ALA A 3 38.43 7.55 -47.03
C ALA A 3 37.96 7.06 -45.66
N SER A 4 37.67 8.00 -44.76
CA SER A 4 36.99 7.71 -43.49
C SER A 4 35.50 7.48 -43.73
N SER A 5 34.99 6.34 -43.28
CA SER A 5 33.54 6.09 -43.17
C SER A 5 33.15 6.13 -41.70
N THR A 6 32.65 7.27 -41.23
CA THR A 6 32.04 7.41 -39.90
C THR A 6 30.55 7.10 -39.98
N THR A 7 30.14 5.93 -39.48
CA THR A 7 28.74 5.57 -39.32
C THR A 7 28.17 6.24 -38.07
N ALA A 8 27.32 7.24 -38.23
CA ALA A 8 26.63 7.89 -37.12
C ALA A 8 25.45 7.02 -36.65
N ALA A 9 25.54 6.47 -35.44
CA ALA A 9 24.42 5.77 -34.81
C ALA A 9 23.46 6.80 -34.19
N VAL A 10 22.28 6.97 -34.78
CA VAL A 10 21.21 7.79 -34.21
C VAL A 10 20.50 6.95 -33.13
N VAL A 11 20.80 7.24 -31.87
CA VAL A 11 20.05 6.69 -30.74
C VAL A 11 18.75 7.48 -30.59
N LEU A 12 17.63 6.92 -31.05
CA LEU A 12 16.32 7.43 -30.66
C LEU A 12 16.06 7.07 -29.20
N VAL A 13 16.16 8.06 -28.32
CA VAL A 13 15.60 7.97 -26.97
C VAL A 13 14.08 8.09 -27.09
N ALA A 14 13.38 6.98 -26.93
CA ALA A 14 11.92 6.99 -26.83
C ALA A 14 11.53 7.50 -25.44
N SER A 15 11.15 8.77 -25.33
CA SER A 15 10.57 9.33 -24.12
C SER A 15 9.23 8.64 -23.82
N GLN A 16 9.26 7.63 -22.96
CA GLN A 16 8.05 7.06 -22.38
C GLN A 16 7.45 8.10 -21.43
N LEU A 17 6.38 8.76 -21.87
CA LEU A 17 5.53 9.56 -20.99
C LEU A 17 4.81 8.63 -20.01
N ILE A 18 5.46 8.37 -18.88
CA ILE A 18 4.80 7.81 -17.70
C ILE A 18 3.98 8.97 -17.12
N SER A 19 2.66 8.94 -17.30
CA SER A 19 1.74 9.82 -16.58
C SER A 19 1.64 9.38 -15.12
N GLY A 20 2.74 9.53 -14.38
CA GLY A 20 2.73 9.48 -12.93
C GLY A 20 2.25 10.82 -12.39
N VAL A 21 1.38 10.79 -11.39
CA VAL A 21 1.04 11.98 -10.59
C VAL A 21 2.25 12.29 -9.71
N HIS A 22 3.20 13.05 -10.25
CA HIS A 22 4.31 13.57 -9.47
C HIS A 22 3.81 14.68 -8.52
N ALA A 23 4.51 14.86 -7.40
CA ALA A 23 4.33 16.05 -6.57
C ALA A 23 4.92 17.26 -7.30
N ASP A 24 4.19 18.37 -7.35
CA ASP A 24 4.74 19.63 -7.83
C ASP A 24 5.58 20.26 -6.72
N GLY A 25 6.67 20.96 -7.09
CA GLY A 25 7.59 21.52 -6.11
C GLY A 25 8.63 22.46 -6.72
N PRO A 26 9.38 23.18 -5.87
CA PRO A 26 10.41 24.11 -6.34
C PRO A 26 11.46 23.40 -7.20
N THR A 27 11.87 24.05 -8.29
CA THR A 27 12.95 23.54 -9.16
C THR A 27 14.30 23.87 -8.55
N CYS A 28 14.95 22.88 -7.95
CA CYS A 28 16.20 23.06 -7.22
C CYS A 28 17.45 22.89 -8.09
N PRO A 29 18.56 23.61 -7.78
CA PRO A 29 19.82 23.45 -8.49
C PRO A 29 20.36 22.01 -8.40
N PRO A 30 20.88 21.44 -9.51
CA PRO A 30 21.47 20.11 -9.48
C PRO A 30 22.76 20.11 -8.65
N GLY A 31 22.95 19.07 -7.82
CA GLY A 31 24.15 18.92 -6.99
C GLY A 31 24.17 19.79 -5.72
N GLY A 32 23.01 20.25 -5.24
CA GLY A 32 22.90 20.93 -3.94
C GLY A 32 23.42 20.10 -2.76
N GLU A 33 23.69 20.78 -1.64
CA GLU A 33 24.03 20.14 -0.37
C GLU A 33 22.89 19.20 0.09
N VAL A 34 23.26 18.19 0.88
CA VAL A 34 22.30 17.25 1.49
C VAL A 34 21.89 17.81 2.85
N SER A 35 20.61 17.73 3.21
CA SER A 35 20.12 18.15 4.52
C SER A 35 20.92 17.51 5.65
N CYS A 36 21.15 18.26 6.74
CA CYS A 36 22.05 17.89 7.85
C CYS A 36 23.55 17.76 7.55
N HIS A 37 24.01 18.05 6.32
CA HIS A 37 25.44 18.08 5.94
C HIS A 37 25.90 19.45 5.42
N ASN A 38 25.12 20.52 5.64
CA ASN A 38 25.48 21.87 5.23
C ASN A 38 26.71 22.40 5.98
N SER A 39 27.59 23.08 5.25
CA SER A 39 28.84 23.63 5.77
C SER A 39 28.72 25.06 6.35
N GLY A 40 27.57 25.72 6.17
CA GLY A 40 27.28 27.07 6.65
C GLY A 40 25.78 27.35 6.78
N PRO A 41 25.39 28.62 7.02
CA PRO A 41 23.98 29.02 7.08
C PRO A 41 23.25 28.73 5.77
N VAL A 42 21.99 28.28 5.88
CA VAL A 42 21.12 28.00 4.74
C VAL A 42 20.24 29.23 4.47
N GLU A 43 20.32 29.78 3.26
CA GLU A 43 19.50 30.93 2.85
C GLU A 43 18.22 30.49 2.11
N ASP A 44 18.29 29.42 1.30
CA ASP A 44 17.17 28.89 0.52
C ASP A 44 16.57 27.64 1.20
N THR A 45 15.50 27.86 1.98
CA THR A 45 14.75 26.77 2.64
C THR A 45 13.77 26.05 1.70
N CYS A 46 13.60 26.51 0.46
CA CYS A 46 12.76 25.82 -0.53
C CYS A 46 13.50 24.68 -1.22
N CYS A 47 14.83 24.78 -1.30
CA CYS A 47 15.70 23.75 -1.88
C CYS A 47 16.66 23.08 -0.89
N PHE A 48 16.47 23.31 0.40
CA PHE A 48 17.19 22.63 1.47
C PHE A 48 16.29 22.45 2.70
N ASN A 49 16.12 21.21 3.16
CA ASN A 49 15.29 20.88 4.33
C ASN A 49 16.01 21.27 5.63
N THR A 50 15.47 22.28 6.33
CA THR A 50 16.00 22.82 7.59
C THR A 50 14.91 23.55 8.39
N PRO A 51 14.89 23.52 9.74
CA PRO A 51 15.79 22.78 10.62
C PRO A 51 15.54 21.26 10.60
N GLY A 52 14.33 20.85 10.21
CA GLY A 52 13.88 19.47 10.07
C GLY A 52 14.48 18.72 8.87
N GLY A 53 15.82 18.61 8.84
CA GLY A 53 16.58 18.02 7.75
C GLY A 53 16.66 16.48 7.76
N LEU A 54 16.33 15.83 8.88
CA LEU A 54 16.30 14.38 9.02
C LEU A 54 14.86 13.92 8.84
N ILE A 55 14.52 13.37 7.67
CA ILE A 55 13.14 13.01 7.34
C ILE A 55 12.88 11.54 7.62
N LEU A 56 11.84 11.26 8.41
CA LEU A 56 11.42 9.90 8.78
C LEU A 56 10.17 9.50 7.98
N GLN A 57 10.22 8.40 7.24
CA GLN A 57 9.01 7.70 6.80
C GLN A 57 8.68 6.64 7.86
N THR A 58 7.57 6.82 8.58
CA THR A 58 7.19 5.94 9.70
C THR A 58 6.01 5.04 9.35
N GLN A 59 6.06 3.81 9.85
CA GLN A 59 5.07 2.76 9.55
C GLN A 59 4.57 2.07 10.81
N PHE A 60 3.31 1.67 10.80
CA PHE A 60 2.66 0.87 11.84
C PHE A 60 2.52 -0.62 11.46
N TRP A 61 2.55 -1.44 12.49
CA TRP A 61 2.01 -2.78 12.51
C TRP A 61 0.95 -2.88 13.63
N ASP A 62 -0.30 -2.57 13.28
CA ASP A 62 -1.44 -2.75 14.17
C ASP A 62 -1.99 -4.17 14.00
N ALA A 63 -1.71 -5.03 14.97
CA ALA A 63 -2.17 -6.42 14.98
C ALA A 63 -3.53 -6.62 15.69
N ASP A 64 -3.85 -5.74 16.65
CA ASP A 64 -5.06 -5.76 17.48
C ASP A 64 -5.35 -4.34 18.03
N PRO A 65 -6.40 -3.65 17.54
CA PRO A 65 -7.22 -4.03 16.38
C PRO A 65 -6.38 -4.05 15.09
N ALA A 66 -6.70 -4.97 14.18
CA ALA A 66 -5.99 -5.06 12.90
C ALA A 66 -6.38 -3.92 11.94
N THR A 67 -5.38 -3.23 11.36
CA THR A 67 -5.58 -2.20 10.32
C THR A 67 -4.86 -2.58 9.02
N GLY A 68 -5.36 -2.10 7.88
CA GLY A 68 -4.78 -2.39 6.56
C GLY A 68 -4.73 -3.89 6.18
N PRO A 69 -3.96 -4.27 5.15
CA PRO A 69 -3.79 -5.67 4.75
C PRO A 69 -3.06 -6.53 5.80
N GLU A 70 -3.37 -7.83 5.83
CA GLU A 70 -2.74 -8.82 6.74
C GLU A 70 -1.23 -9.02 6.46
N ASP A 71 -0.80 -8.74 5.23
CA ASP A 71 0.55 -8.93 4.68
C ASP A 71 1.25 -7.60 4.36
N SER A 72 0.81 -6.50 4.99
CA SER A 72 1.40 -5.18 4.79
C SER A 72 1.48 -4.42 6.11
N TRP A 73 2.50 -3.58 6.23
CA TRP A 73 2.51 -2.52 7.24
C TRP A 73 1.55 -1.40 6.78
N THR A 74 1.30 -0.43 7.64
CA THR A 74 0.49 0.76 7.33
C THR A 74 1.34 2.02 7.52
N ILE A 75 0.96 3.13 6.90
CA ILE A 75 1.58 4.44 7.09
C ILE A 75 1.25 4.95 8.49
N HIS A 76 2.26 5.46 9.19
CA HIS A 76 2.11 6.33 10.36
C HIS A 76 2.27 7.80 9.94
N GLY A 77 3.38 8.16 9.27
CA GLY A 77 3.57 9.53 8.78
C GLY A 77 4.87 9.79 8.01
N LEU A 78 5.13 11.08 7.75
CA LEU A 78 6.36 11.64 7.18
C LEU A 78 6.82 12.81 8.06
N TRP A 79 7.88 12.65 8.84
CA TRP A 79 8.22 13.59 9.91
C TRP A 79 9.56 14.31 9.66
N PRO A 80 9.63 15.64 9.82
CA PRO A 80 10.88 16.40 9.75
C PRO A 80 11.53 16.54 11.13
N ASP A 81 12.43 15.61 11.48
CA ASP A 81 13.27 15.73 12.67
C ASP A 81 14.45 16.68 12.40
N ASN A 82 14.87 17.40 13.43
CA ASN A 82 16.11 18.16 13.42
C ASN A 82 17.31 17.21 13.31
N CYS A 83 18.43 17.74 12.81
CA CYS A 83 19.65 16.97 12.58
C CYS A 83 20.31 16.37 13.84
N ASP A 84 19.89 16.79 15.04
CA ASP A 84 20.28 16.21 16.32
C ASP A 84 19.30 15.15 16.86
N GLY A 85 18.20 14.91 16.16
CA GLY A 85 17.14 13.98 16.57
C GLY A 85 16.11 14.56 17.56
N THR A 86 16.12 15.87 17.79
CA THR A 86 14.93 16.59 18.30
C THR A 86 13.96 16.86 17.15
N TYR A 87 12.75 17.37 17.42
CA TYR A 87 11.78 17.70 16.38
C TYR A 87 10.95 18.93 16.74
N GLU A 88 10.43 19.61 15.72
CA GLU A 88 9.43 20.66 15.85
C GLU A 88 8.02 20.09 15.57
N GLN A 89 6.98 20.77 16.03
CA GLN A 89 5.60 20.33 15.84
C GLN A 89 4.63 21.52 15.81
N PHE A 90 3.58 21.44 14.98
CA PHE A 90 2.57 22.49 14.81
C PHE A 90 3.19 23.85 14.43
N CYS A 91 4.09 23.83 13.44
CA CYS A 91 4.95 24.97 13.13
C CYS A 91 4.22 26.14 12.44
N ASP A 92 3.04 25.90 11.87
CA ASP A 92 2.25 26.93 11.19
C ASP A 92 0.74 26.72 11.32
N MET A 93 0.17 27.34 12.36
CA MET A 93 -1.28 27.35 12.60
C MET A 93 -2.12 27.94 11.45
N SER A 94 -1.52 28.70 10.52
CA SER A 94 -2.25 29.26 9.37
C SER A 94 -2.45 28.27 8.22
N ARG A 95 -1.73 27.14 8.27
CA ARG A 95 -1.86 25.99 7.36
C ARG A 95 -2.38 24.74 8.06
N GLU A 96 -2.95 24.86 9.24
CA GLU A 96 -3.70 23.75 9.86
C GLU A 96 -5.07 23.60 9.17
N TYR A 97 -5.42 22.36 8.83
CA TYR A 97 -6.64 22.00 8.10
C TYR A 97 -7.41 20.88 8.81
N SER A 98 -8.72 20.83 8.54
CA SER A 98 -9.65 19.82 9.08
C SER A 98 -10.53 19.20 7.99
N ASN A 99 -9.95 19.01 6.80
CA ASN A 99 -10.62 18.49 5.61
C ASN A 99 -9.64 18.00 4.52
N ILE A 100 -8.61 17.26 4.93
CA ILE A 100 -7.62 16.61 4.06
C ILE A 100 -8.29 15.81 2.92
N THR A 101 -9.34 15.04 3.22
CA THR A 101 -10.11 14.30 2.20
C THR A 101 -10.66 15.21 1.10
N GLU A 102 -11.14 16.40 1.47
CA GLU A 102 -11.74 17.35 0.52
C GLU A 102 -10.66 18.06 -0.31
N ILE A 103 -9.54 18.41 0.31
CA ILE A 103 -8.36 18.99 -0.35
C ILE A 103 -7.84 18.04 -1.44
N LEU A 104 -7.62 16.77 -1.10
CA LEU A 104 -7.11 15.76 -2.05
C LEU A 104 -8.07 15.55 -3.24
N LYS A 105 -9.38 15.52 -2.99
CA LYS A 105 -10.40 15.44 -4.06
C LYS A 105 -10.45 16.69 -4.93
N ALA A 106 -10.38 17.88 -4.33
CA ALA A 106 -10.39 19.15 -5.07
C ALA A 106 -9.19 19.30 -6.01
N GLN A 107 -8.08 18.64 -5.67
CA GLN A 107 -6.84 18.61 -6.47
C GLN A 107 -6.75 17.42 -7.43
N GLY A 108 -7.78 16.55 -7.50
CA GLY A 108 -7.78 15.37 -8.37
C GLY A 108 -6.73 14.32 -7.98
N LYS A 109 -6.30 14.29 -6.70
CA LYS A 109 -5.33 13.32 -6.16
C LYS A 109 -6.03 12.03 -5.72
N ASP A 110 -7.04 11.57 -6.48
CA ASP A 110 -7.89 10.43 -6.12
C ASP A 110 -7.08 9.15 -5.86
N ASP A 111 -6.09 8.83 -6.70
CA ASP A 111 -5.17 7.69 -6.51
C ASP A 111 -4.41 7.73 -5.17
N THR A 112 -4.08 8.94 -4.69
CA THR A 112 -3.39 9.13 -3.40
C THR A 112 -4.38 8.87 -2.26
N LEU A 113 -5.58 9.44 -2.34
CA LEU A 113 -6.64 9.24 -1.35
C LEU A 113 -7.10 7.78 -1.27
N GLU A 114 -7.31 7.10 -2.41
CA GLU A 114 -7.67 5.68 -2.43
C GLU A 114 -6.59 4.80 -1.79
N TYR A 115 -5.31 5.12 -2.02
CA TYR A 115 -4.21 4.43 -1.37
C TYR A 115 -4.18 4.70 0.15
N MET A 116 -4.37 5.95 0.57
CA MET A 116 -4.46 6.31 1.99
C MET A 116 -5.63 5.59 2.69
N MET A 117 -6.81 5.51 2.07
CA MET A 117 -7.96 4.77 2.62
C MET A 117 -7.67 3.28 2.88
N LYS A 118 -6.69 2.67 2.21
CA LYS A 118 -6.26 1.26 2.40
C LYS A 118 -5.04 1.12 3.32
N TYR A 119 -4.06 2.03 3.23
CA TYR A 119 -2.74 1.88 3.87
C TYR A 119 -2.42 2.92 4.95
N PHE A 120 -3.14 4.04 5.05
CA PHE A 120 -2.93 5.08 6.08
C PHE A 120 -4.14 5.11 7.00
N LYS A 121 -4.15 4.21 8.00
CA LYS A 121 -5.33 3.89 8.80
C LYS A 121 -5.21 4.39 10.22
N ASP A 122 -6.27 4.98 10.76
CA ASP A 122 -6.43 5.09 12.21
C ASP A 122 -6.95 3.75 12.78
N TYR A 123 -6.29 3.25 13.83
CA TYR A 123 -6.70 2.03 14.52
C TYR A 123 -8.01 2.20 15.31
N LYS A 124 -8.49 3.42 15.54
CA LYS A 124 -9.83 3.69 16.12
C LYS A 124 -10.90 3.90 15.05
N GLY A 125 -10.53 3.98 13.77
CA GLY A 125 -11.43 4.06 12.62
C GLY A 125 -11.81 5.48 12.17
N ASP A 126 -11.11 6.52 12.62
CA ASP A 126 -11.27 7.90 12.16
C ASP A 126 -10.01 8.37 11.41
N ASP A 127 -9.90 7.93 10.15
CA ASP A 127 -8.71 8.19 9.33
C ASP A 127 -8.52 9.70 9.05
N GLU A 128 -9.59 10.47 8.90
CA GLU A 128 -9.52 11.90 8.58
C GLU A 128 -8.86 12.68 9.72
N SER A 129 -9.34 12.52 10.95
CA SER A 129 -8.74 13.13 12.14
C SER A 129 -7.26 12.74 12.32
N PHE A 130 -6.84 11.57 11.83
CA PHE A 130 -5.45 11.14 11.86
C PHE A 130 -4.61 11.79 10.75
N TRP A 131 -5.13 11.90 9.52
CA TRP A 131 -4.46 12.63 8.45
C TRP A 131 -4.33 14.12 8.77
N GLU A 132 -5.36 14.72 9.37
CA GLU A 132 -5.31 16.07 9.94
C GLU A 132 -4.16 16.20 10.95
N HIS A 133 -4.04 15.27 11.91
CA HIS A 133 -2.95 15.28 12.89
C HIS A 133 -1.58 15.26 12.23
N GLU A 134 -1.36 14.35 11.28
CA GLU A 134 -0.06 14.16 10.63
C GLU A 134 0.33 15.35 9.75
N TRP A 135 -0.62 15.98 9.04
CA TRP A 135 -0.36 17.23 8.34
C TRP A 135 -0.12 18.40 9.31
N ASN A 136 -1.05 18.66 10.22
CA ASN A 136 -1.04 19.82 11.12
C ASN A 136 0.21 19.82 12.02
N LYS A 137 0.60 18.64 12.51
CA LYS A 137 1.74 18.48 13.43
C LYS A 137 3.09 18.41 12.72
N HIS A 138 3.19 17.65 11.62
CA HIS A 138 4.48 17.33 10.99
C HIS A 138 4.64 17.96 9.60
N GLY A 139 3.63 17.87 8.73
CA GLY A 139 3.64 18.50 7.41
C GLY A 139 3.84 20.03 7.46
N THR A 140 3.23 20.72 8.42
CA THR A 140 3.43 22.17 8.62
C THR A 140 4.88 22.56 8.93
N CYS A 141 5.68 21.65 9.49
CA CYS A 141 7.08 21.85 9.86
C CYS A 141 8.10 21.55 8.74
N MET A 142 7.65 21.06 7.57
CA MET A 142 8.53 20.81 6.44
C MET A 142 8.75 22.09 5.62
N SER A 143 9.89 22.75 5.81
CA SER A 143 10.14 24.10 5.24
C SER A 143 10.11 24.18 3.70
N THR A 144 10.37 23.09 2.98
CA THR A 144 10.27 23.08 1.51
C THR A 144 8.82 23.04 1.02
N PHE A 145 7.86 22.65 1.87
CA PHE A 145 6.41 22.70 1.62
C PHE A 145 5.78 24.06 1.99
N GLU A 146 6.56 25.06 2.41
CA GLU A 146 6.02 26.41 2.58
C GLU A 146 5.47 26.96 1.25
N THR A 147 4.34 27.66 1.30
CA THR A 147 3.63 28.17 0.10
C THR A 147 4.49 29.13 -0.74
N LYS A 148 5.45 29.82 -0.11
CA LYS A 148 6.45 30.68 -0.77
C LYS A 148 7.35 29.93 -1.77
N CYS A 149 7.42 28.60 -1.67
CA CYS A 149 8.25 27.73 -2.52
C CYS A 149 7.56 27.34 -3.83
N TYR A 150 6.28 27.68 -4.00
CA TYR A 150 5.48 27.43 -5.20
C TYR A 150 5.36 28.73 -6.02
N MET A 151 5.80 28.72 -7.28
CA MET A 151 5.77 29.95 -8.12
C MET A 151 4.33 30.38 -8.47
N ASP A 152 3.50 29.42 -8.88
CA ASP A 152 2.09 29.61 -9.24
C ASP A 152 1.19 28.90 -8.20
N TYR A 153 1.42 29.22 -6.92
CA TYR A 153 0.76 28.56 -5.77
C TYR A 153 -0.77 28.54 -5.88
N MET A 154 -1.34 27.34 -5.85
CA MET A 154 -2.77 27.13 -5.63
C MET A 154 -3.05 26.82 -4.16
N PRO A 155 -4.15 27.33 -3.56
CA PRO A 155 -4.47 27.06 -2.16
C PRO A 155 -4.45 25.56 -1.81
N GLN A 156 -3.76 25.22 -0.72
CA GLN A 156 -3.59 23.88 -0.16
C GLN A 156 -2.78 22.91 -1.05
N GLN A 157 -2.14 23.38 -2.13
CA GLN A 157 -1.33 22.54 -3.03
C GLN A 157 -0.26 21.72 -2.28
N GLU A 158 0.38 22.35 -1.30
CA GLU A 158 1.42 21.75 -0.46
C GLU A 158 0.93 20.53 0.33
N VAL A 159 -0.35 20.54 0.72
CA VAL A 159 -1.00 19.45 1.47
C VAL A 159 -1.08 18.20 0.60
N GLY A 160 -1.60 18.35 -0.63
CA GLY A 160 -1.74 17.23 -1.55
C GLY A 160 -0.41 16.68 -2.03
N ASP A 161 0.58 17.55 -2.23
CA ASP A 161 1.94 17.13 -2.59
C ASP A 161 2.65 16.42 -1.41
N TYR A 162 2.38 16.80 -0.15
CA TYR A 162 2.87 16.10 1.04
C TYR A 162 2.33 14.67 1.12
N PHE A 163 1.00 14.49 1.01
CA PHE A 163 0.40 13.15 1.03
C PHE A 163 0.81 12.32 -0.19
N THR A 164 0.96 12.94 -1.37
CA THR A 164 1.49 12.28 -2.58
C THR A 164 2.90 11.73 -2.31
N LYS A 165 3.81 12.56 -1.75
CA LYS A 165 5.18 12.15 -1.42
C LYS A 165 5.23 11.06 -0.34
N LEU A 166 4.44 11.18 0.73
CA LEU A 166 4.34 10.17 1.78
C LEU A 166 3.92 8.81 1.20
N VAL A 167 2.89 8.79 0.35
CA VAL A 167 2.45 7.57 -0.35
C VAL A 167 3.52 7.03 -1.30
N GLU A 168 4.23 7.89 -2.03
CA GLU A 168 5.35 7.50 -2.92
C GLU A 168 6.47 6.80 -2.15
N LEU A 169 6.94 7.40 -1.04
CA LEU A 169 8.00 6.83 -0.20
C LEU A 169 7.57 5.51 0.42
N PHE A 170 6.36 5.44 0.99
CA PHE A 170 5.83 4.21 1.58
C PHE A 170 5.73 3.06 0.56
N LYS A 171 5.28 3.34 -0.68
CA LYS A 171 5.25 2.34 -1.78
C LYS A 171 6.63 1.76 -2.09
N GLY A 172 7.72 2.52 -1.87
CA GLY A 172 9.09 2.06 -1.99
C GLY A 172 9.60 1.20 -0.81
N LEU A 173 8.88 1.16 0.32
CA LEU A 173 9.32 0.61 1.60
C LEU A 173 8.43 -0.55 2.08
N ASN A 174 8.44 -1.67 1.37
CA ASN A 174 7.64 -2.85 1.74
C ASN A 174 8.29 -3.65 2.90
N THR A 175 8.12 -3.16 4.13
CA THR A 175 8.65 -3.75 5.36
C THR A 175 8.21 -5.20 5.57
N TYR A 176 6.94 -5.54 5.28
CA TYR A 176 6.46 -6.93 5.43
C TYR A 176 7.23 -7.88 4.53
N LYS A 177 7.34 -7.55 3.24
CA LYS A 177 8.06 -8.38 2.27
C LYS A 177 9.54 -8.50 2.64
N THR A 178 10.19 -7.42 3.02
CA THR A 178 11.61 -7.44 3.41
C THR A 178 11.86 -8.33 4.62
N LEU A 179 10.97 -8.33 5.61
CA LEU A 179 11.04 -9.25 6.76
C LEU A 179 10.72 -10.69 6.34
N ALA A 180 9.68 -10.91 5.54
CA ALA A 180 9.25 -12.23 5.09
C ALA A 180 10.31 -12.94 4.21
N ASP A 181 10.98 -12.19 3.32
CA ASP A 181 12.10 -12.70 2.51
C ASP A 181 13.29 -13.15 3.37
N ALA A 182 13.47 -12.56 4.56
CA ALA A 182 14.44 -12.99 5.58
C ALA A 182 13.91 -14.11 6.51
N GLY A 183 12.71 -14.66 6.25
CA GLY A 183 12.06 -15.70 7.06
C GLY A 183 11.37 -15.19 8.33
N ILE A 184 11.25 -13.87 8.49
CA ILE A 184 10.60 -13.20 9.62
C ILE A 184 9.16 -12.86 9.24
N THR A 185 8.24 -13.77 9.56
CA THR A 185 6.80 -13.59 9.33
C THR A 185 6.05 -13.39 10.65
N PRO A 186 4.83 -12.82 10.64
CA PRO A 186 4.01 -12.79 11.82
C PRO A 186 3.74 -14.20 12.37
N SER A 187 3.68 -14.34 13.71
CA SER A 187 3.47 -15.61 14.40
C SER A 187 3.00 -15.40 15.84
N ASN A 188 2.13 -16.27 16.33
CA ASN A 188 1.72 -16.29 17.73
C ASN A 188 2.76 -16.97 18.65
N ASP A 189 3.64 -17.82 18.08
CA ASP A 189 4.54 -18.70 18.83
C ASP A 189 6.03 -18.32 18.66
N LYS A 190 6.41 -17.77 17.50
CA LYS A 190 7.80 -17.34 17.26
C LYS A 190 8.08 -15.99 17.92
N THR A 191 9.34 -15.81 18.29
CA THR A 191 9.91 -14.50 18.63
C THR A 191 11.20 -14.26 17.86
N TYR A 192 11.56 -12.99 17.73
CA TYR A 192 12.69 -12.52 16.93
C TYR A 192 13.68 -11.71 17.77
N ALA A 193 14.89 -11.55 17.25
CA ALA A 193 15.89 -10.65 17.80
C ALA A 193 15.91 -9.33 17.02
N LEU A 194 16.14 -8.22 17.72
CA LEU A 194 16.17 -6.88 17.12
C LEU A 194 17.20 -6.82 15.98
N ARG A 195 18.39 -7.37 16.22
CA ARG A 195 19.48 -7.47 15.23
C ARG A 195 19.07 -8.16 13.93
N ASP A 196 18.14 -9.13 13.98
CA ASP A 196 17.74 -9.93 12.82
C ASP A 196 16.68 -9.16 12.00
N LEU A 197 15.77 -8.43 12.67
CA LEU A 197 14.86 -7.47 12.02
C LEU A 197 15.65 -6.36 11.30
N GLN A 198 16.61 -5.76 11.99
CA GLN A 198 17.44 -4.68 11.46
C GLN A 198 18.33 -5.15 10.30
N ALA A 199 18.93 -6.35 10.40
CA ALA A 199 19.74 -6.93 9.33
C ALA A 199 18.92 -7.21 8.06
N ALA A 200 17.68 -7.69 8.21
CA ALA A 200 16.77 -7.90 7.09
C ALA A 200 16.50 -6.59 6.34
N VAL A 201 16.09 -5.52 7.04
CA VAL A 201 15.83 -4.22 6.40
C VAL A 201 17.09 -3.60 5.81
N LYS A 202 18.21 -3.64 6.51
CA LYS A 202 19.50 -3.10 6.03
C LYS A 202 19.97 -3.74 4.72
N SER A 203 19.63 -5.01 4.47
CA SER A 203 19.95 -5.69 3.20
C SER A 203 19.19 -5.12 2.00
N SER A 204 18.01 -4.54 2.21
CA SER A 204 17.13 -3.99 1.17
C SER A 204 17.23 -2.46 1.06
N PHE A 205 17.29 -1.77 2.21
CA PHE A 205 17.32 -0.31 2.32
C PHE A 205 18.74 0.28 2.28
N GLY A 206 19.77 -0.57 2.44
CA GLY A 206 21.18 -0.16 2.54
C GLY A 206 21.58 0.39 3.92
N MET A 207 20.63 0.97 4.67
CA MET A 207 20.83 1.53 6.00
C MET A 207 20.01 0.81 7.07
N GLU A 208 20.44 0.98 8.32
CA GLU A 208 19.73 0.46 9.48
C GLU A 208 18.54 1.36 9.83
N ILE A 209 17.48 0.77 10.41
CA ILE A 209 16.27 1.51 10.79
C ILE A 209 15.94 1.32 12.27
N THR A 210 15.11 2.20 12.82
CA THR A 210 14.55 2.03 14.16
C THR A 210 13.26 1.21 14.08
N PHE A 211 13.23 0.07 14.77
CA PHE A 211 11.99 -0.63 15.09
C PHE A 211 11.55 -0.25 16.51
N ASN A 212 10.26 -0.06 16.73
CA ASN A 212 9.70 0.19 18.06
C ASN A 212 8.70 -0.90 18.48
N CYS A 213 8.65 -1.14 19.78
CA CYS A 213 7.87 -2.21 20.37
C CYS A 213 7.00 -1.71 21.53
N LYS A 214 5.75 -2.18 21.56
CA LYS A 214 4.81 -1.97 22.66
C LYS A 214 4.70 -3.26 23.46
N ASN A 215 5.19 -3.27 24.71
CA ASN A 215 5.19 -4.46 25.58
C ASN A 215 5.84 -5.71 24.91
N GLY A 216 6.96 -5.50 24.21
CA GLY A 216 7.67 -6.54 23.45
C GLY A 216 6.95 -7.04 22.19
N VAL A 217 5.86 -6.39 21.77
CA VAL A 217 5.24 -6.60 20.45
C VAL A 217 5.80 -5.57 19.47
N LEU A 218 6.28 -6.03 18.32
CA LEU A 218 6.72 -5.16 17.22
C LEU A 218 5.54 -4.31 16.71
N ASN A 219 5.69 -2.99 16.68
CA ASN A 219 4.60 -2.05 16.40
C ASN A 219 4.96 -0.92 15.43
N GLU A 220 6.20 -0.44 15.38
CA GLU A 220 6.59 0.57 14.38
C GLU A 220 7.93 0.28 13.69
N ALA A 221 8.09 0.82 12.49
CA ALA A 221 9.32 0.84 11.70
C ALA A 221 9.54 2.25 11.15
N TRP A 222 10.68 2.87 11.46
CA TRP A 222 11.01 4.26 11.10
C TRP A 222 12.23 4.29 10.17
N TYR A 223 12.01 4.71 8.92
CA TYR A 223 13.02 4.81 7.86
C TYR A 223 13.55 6.23 7.76
N PHE A 224 14.87 6.41 7.88
CA PHE A 224 15.49 7.73 7.97
C PHE A 224 16.16 8.13 6.66
N TYR A 225 15.96 9.38 6.26
CA TYR A 225 16.53 9.99 5.08
C TYR A 225 17.13 11.36 5.40
N ASN A 226 18.22 11.70 4.73
CA ASN A 226 18.51 13.09 4.40
C ASN A 226 18.07 13.34 2.96
N VAL A 227 17.79 14.58 2.58
CA VAL A 227 17.30 14.93 1.24
C VAL A 227 18.20 15.96 0.57
N ARG A 228 18.47 15.75 -0.72
CA ARG A 228 19.09 16.73 -1.61
C ARG A 228 18.00 17.41 -2.45
N GLY A 229 17.84 18.72 -2.28
CA GLY A 229 16.74 19.49 -2.87
C GLY A 229 15.52 19.56 -1.95
N SER A 230 14.34 19.70 -2.54
CA SER A 230 13.07 19.80 -1.82
C SER A 230 12.54 18.43 -1.36
N ALA A 231 11.69 18.37 -0.33
CA ALA A 231 11.01 17.13 0.03
C ALA A 231 10.03 16.64 -1.07
N GLN A 232 9.49 17.54 -1.89
CA GLN A 232 8.54 17.19 -2.97
C GLN A 232 9.18 16.39 -4.10
N THR A 233 10.37 16.80 -4.56
CA THR A 233 10.98 16.28 -5.80
C THR A 233 12.46 15.92 -5.68
N GLY A 234 13.06 16.17 -4.51
CA GLY A 234 14.46 15.89 -4.23
C GLY A 234 14.80 14.41 -4.06
N GLU A 235 16.10 14.16 -3.99
CA GLU A 235 16.67 12.83 -3.82
C GLU A 235 16.69 12.45 -2.33
N TYR A 236 15.90 11.43 -1.97
CA TYR A 236 15.86 10.85 -0.64
C TYR A 236 17.02 9.85 -0.45
N ILE A 237 17.97 10.22 0.39
CA ILE A 237 19.22 9.48 0.63
C ILE A 237 19.11 8.78 1.99
N PRO A 238 19.06 7.44 2.05
CA PRO A 238 19.03 6.68 3.30
C PRO A 238 20.16 7.08 4.24
N THR A 239 19.85 7.29 5.53
CA THR A 239 20.81 7.66 6.58
C THR A 239 20.67 6.77 7.81
N LEU A 240 21.59 6.89 8.76
CA LEU A 240 21.47 6.24 10.07
C LEU A 240 20.32 6.87 10.88
N PRO A 241 19.68 6.11 11.78
CA PRO A 241 18.69 6.65 12.70
C PRO A 241 19.24 7.80 13.56
N GLY A 242 18.41 8.85 13.70
CA GLY A 242 18.59 9.89 14.72
C GLY A 242 17.60 9.72 15.87
N GLY A 243 17.70 10.61 16.86
CA GLY A 243 16.73 10.70 17.96
C GLY A 243 16.80 9.56 18.96
N THR A 244 15.63 9.05 19.36
CA THR A 244 15.52 8.06 20.44
C THR A 244 15.85 6.64 19.94
N PRO A 245 16.65 5.84 20.68
CA PRO A 245 16.91 4.44 20.34
C PRO A 245 15.64 3.57 20.30
N SER A 246 15.76 2.41 19.67
CA SER A 246 14.71 1.39 19.64
C SER A 246 14.14 1.08 21.02
N THR A 247 12.81 1.03 21.10
CA THR A 247 12.06 0.56 22.29
C THR A 247 11.89 -0.97 22.34
N CYS A 248 12.43 -1.71 21.38
CA CYS A 248 12.38 -3.17 21.35
C CYS A 248 13.47 -3.80 22.24
N PRO A 249 13.18 -4.93 22.91
CA PRO A 249 14.21 -5.74 23.56
C PRO A 249 15.11 -6.42 22.51
N ASP A 250 16.38 -6.68 22.85
CA ASP A 250 17.34 -7.36 21.96
C ASP A 250 16.83 -8.70 21.41
N THR A 251 16.02 -9.41 22.18
CA THR A 251 15.45 -10.72 21.86
C THR A 251 14.04 -10.88 22.45
N GLY A 252 13.27 -11.85 21.96
CA GLY A 252 11.93 -12.13 22.47
C GLY A 252 10.85 -11.22 21.86
N ILE A 253 11.16 -10.48 20.80
CA ILE A 253 10.21 -9.61 20.09
C ILE A 253 9.12 -10.47 19.46
N ARG A 254 7.85 -10.19 19.79
CA ARG A 254 6.69 -10.82 19.17
C ARG A 254 6.25 -10.00 17.96
N TYR A 255 6.29 -10.61 16.78
CA TYR A 255 5.67 -10.04 15.58
C TYR A 255 4.31 -10.75 15.40
N LEU A 256 3.24 -10.18 15.96
CA LEU A 256 1.95 -10.88 16.03
C LEU A 256 1.20 -10.82 14.69
N PRO A 257 0.49 -11.88 14.27
CA PRO A 257 -0.41 -11.81 13.12
C PRO A 257 -1.48 -10.75 13.34
N LYS A 258 -1.85 -10.05 12.27
CA LYS A 258 -3.07 -9.23 12.23
C LYS A 258 -4.27 -10.16 12.41
N ASN A 259 -4.87 -10.14 13.59
CA ASN A 259 -6.00 -11.00 13.88
C ASN A 259 -7.29 -10.27 13.48
N GLY A 260 -7.89 -10.65 12.35
CA GLY A 260 -9.31 -10.37 12.13
C GLY A 260 -10.12 -10.89 13.33
N GLY A 261 -10.80 -9.99 14.05
CA GLY A 261 -11.17 -10.24 15.45
C GLY A 261 -12.05 -11.48 15.71
N GLY A 262 -11.53 -12.41 16.53
CA GLY A 262 -12.27 -13.44 17.29
C GLY A 262 -13.12 -14.46 16.49
N THR A 263 -12.77 -15.74 16.47
CA THR A 263 -12.88 -16.64 17.65
C THR A 263 -12.12 -17.97 17.47
N GLN A 264 -11.89 -18.68 18.60
CA GLN A 264 -10.84 -19.71 18.82
C GLN A 264 -10.86 -21.05 18.01
N PRO A 265 -9.71 -21.78 17.96
CA PRO A 265 -9.52 -23.07 17.28
C PRO A 265 -9.88 -24.29 18.17
N PRO A 266 -10.08 -25.50 17.57
CA PRO A 266 -9.01 -26.55 17.49
C PRO A 266 -9.11 -27.45 16.21
N THR A 267 -8.19 -28.34 15.78
CA THR A 267 -6.83 -28.77 16.19
C THR A 267 -6.13 -29.55 15.04
N THR A 268 -4.79 -29.65 15.07
CA THR A 268 -3.90 -30.69 14.47
C THR A 268 -4.26 -31.40 13.14
N THR A 269 -3.40 -31.26 12.12
CA THR A 269 -2.45 -32.31 11.67
C THR A 269 -1.54 -31.83 10.51
N THR A 270 -0.28 -32.28 10.50
CA THR A 270 0.74 -32.16 9.43
C THR A 270 0.71 -33.40 8.49
N PRO A 271 1.50 -33.47 7.40
CA PRO A 271 1.98 -32.43 6.47
C PRO A 271 1.76 -32.80 4.97
N GLY A 272 1.79 -31.84 4.03
CA GLY A 272 1.84 -32.18 2.60
C GLY A 272 1.87 -31.00 1.61
N SER A 273 2.95 -30.90 0.83
CA SER A 273 2.99 -30.24 -0.50
C SER A 273 2.61 -31.26 -1.59
N PRO A 274 2.33 -30.87 -2.86
CA PRO A 274 2.48 -29.56 -3.49
C PRO A 274 1.20 -29.01 -4.16
N ALA A 275 1.30 -27.83 -4.79
CA ALA A 275 0.21 -27.14 -5.49
C ALA A 275 -0.31 -27.85 -6.77
N PRO A 276 -1.59 -27.66 -7.14
CA PRO A 276 -2.10 -27.97 -8.48
C PRO A 276 -2.62 -26.74 -9.25
N THR A 277 -2.31 -26.68 -10.54
CA THR A 277 -2.88 -25.74 -11.52
C THR A 277 -4.40 -25.88 -11.66
N GLY A 278 -5.11 -24.74 -11.74
CA GLY A 278 -6.56 -24.66 -11.59
C GLY A 278 -7.40 -25.42 -12.63
N THR A 279 -8.19 -26.37 -12.14
CA THR A 279 -9.37 -26.92 -12.84
C THR A 279 -10.59 -26.71 -11.93
N PHE A 280 -11.64 -26.05 -12.44
CA PHE A 280 -12.87 -25.80 -11.68
C PHE A 280 -13.64 -27.12 -11.46
N SER A 281 -13.41 -27.75 -10.31
CA SER A 281 -14.04 -29.02 -9.93
C SER A 281 -14.08 -29.15 -8.41
N GLY A 282 -15.07 -29.88 -7.89
CA GLY A 282 -15.16 -30.16 -6.47
C GLY A 282 -15.64 -28.95 -5.65
N LYS A 283 -15.01 -28.72 -4.49
CA LYS A 283 -15.25 -27.52 -3.67
C LYS A 283 -14.10 -26.54 -3.88
N GLY A 284 -14.38 -25.25 -3.71
CA GLY A 284 -13.37 -24.21 -3.81
C GLY A 284 -13.91 -22.81 -3.54
N TYR A 285 -13.00 -21.84 -3.51
CA TYR A 285 -13.29 -20.42 -3.44
C TYR A 285 -13.15 -19.77 -4.82
N LEU A 286 -13.83 -18.63 -4.99
CA LEU A 286 -13.71 -17.75 -6.15
C LEU A 286 -12.99 -16.48 -5.71
N THR A 287 -11.67 -16.43 -5.84
CA THR A 287 -10.87 -15.25 -5.47
C THR A 287 -10.90 -14.22 -6.58
N VAL A 288 -10.81 -12.93 -6.22
CA VAL A 288 -10.90 -11.81 -7.15
C VAL A 288 -9.54 -11.14 -7.27
N THR A 289 -9.08 -10.95 -8.50
CA THR A 289 -7.82 -10.26 -8.82
C THR A 289 -8.12 -8.94 -9.53
N VAL A 290 -7.55 -7.84 -9.04
CA VAL A 290 -7.65 -6.49 -9.63
C VAL A 290 -6.24 -5.95 -9.85
N MET A 291 -5.98 -5.37 -11.02
CA MET A 291 -4.67 -4.81 -11.40
C MET A 291 -3.44 -5.76 -11.28
N GLY A 292 -3.67 -7.07 -11.10
CA GLY A 292 -2.64 -8.10 -10.98
C GLY A 292 -2.57 -8.76 -9.60
N GLU A 293 -3.13 -8.11 -8.56
CA GLU A 293 -3.10 -8.57 -7.18
C GLU A 293 -4.44 -9.18 -6.73
N GLU A 294 -4.41 -10.15 -5.84
CA GLU A 294 -5.62 -10.70 -5.22
C GLU A 294 -6.17 -9.72 -4.19
N ASP A 295 -7.44 -9.33 -4.35
CA ASP A 295 -8.12 -8.31 -3.54
C ASP A 295 -9.50 -8.85 -3.17
N GLY A 296 -9.55 -9.83 -2.27
CA GLY A 296 -10.80 -10.44 -1.80
C GLY A 296 -11.38 -11.51 -2.74
N CYS A 297 -12.69 -11.73 -2.63
CA CYS A 297 -13.35 -12.91 -3.22
C CYS A 297 -14.87 -12.76 -3.37
N LEU A 298 -15.49 -13.71 -4.07
CA LEU A 298 -16.94 -13.77 -4.17
C LEU A 298 -17.57 -14.44 -2.94
N ILE A 299 -18.61 -13.80 -2.41
CA ILE A 299 -19.41 -14.28 -1.29
C ILE A 299 -20.68 -15.00 -1.79
N SER A 300 -21.43 -15.61 -0.87
CA SER A 300 -22.48 -16.60 -1.22
C SER A 300 -23.60 -16.08 -2.13
N SER A 301 -23.78 -14.77 -2.28
CA SER A 301 -24.71 -14.12 -3.22
C SER A 301 -24.16 -13.95 -4.65
N GLY A 302 -22.85 -14.11 -4.87
CA GLY A 302 -22.14 -13.80 -6.12
C GLY A 302 -21.48 -12.41 -6.14
N ASN A 303 -21.70 -11.57 -5.12
CA ASN A 303 -21.02 -10.27 -5.01
C ASN A 303 -19.56 -10.44 -4.59
N TRP A 304 -18.72 -9.47 -4.98
CA TRP A 304 -17.34 -9.32 -4.52
C TRP A 304 -17.29 -8.62 -3.16
N TYR A 305 -16.41 -9.10 -2.29
CA TYR A 305 -16.16 -8.60 -0.94
C TYR A 305 -14.67 -8.74 -0.57
N THR A 306 -14.11 -7.74 0.11
CA THR A 306 -12.67 -7.62 0.42
C THR A 306 -12.32 -7.85 1.88
N THR A 307 -13.30 -7.80 2.80
CA THR A 307 -13.07 -7.71 4.26
C THR A 307 -13.67 -8.87 5.06
N GLY A 308 -13.99 -9.99 4.42
CA GLY A 308 -14.54 -11.15 5.14
C GLY A 308 -14.63 -12.43 4.31
N THR A 309 -15.17 -13.47 4.93
CA THR A 309 -14.97 -14.87 4.51
C THR A 309 -15.50 -15.17 3.11
N CYS A 310 -14.61 -15.69 2.26
CA CYS A 310 -14.94 -16.20 0.94
C CYS A 310 -15.98 -17.33 1.02
N ALA A 311 -16.97 -17.30 0.13
CA ALA A 311 -17.93 -18.39 0.10
C ALA A 311 -17.32 -19.63 -0.56
N THR A 312 -17.56 -20.79 0.03
CA THR A 312 -17.31 -22.06 -0.65
C THR A 312 -18.35 -22.27 -1.74
N TYR A 313 -17.87 -22.49 -2.95
CA TYR A 313 -18.65 -22.93 -4.10
C TYR A 313 -18.43 -24.42 -4.34
N ARG A 314 -19.39 -25.06 -5.00
CA ARG A 314 -19.20 -26.35 -5.66
C ARG A 314 -19.22 -26.15 -7.17
N ALA A 315 -18.15 -26.58 -7.84
CA ALA A 315 -18.09 -26.71 -9.29
C ALA A 315 -18.47 -28.15 -9.69
N ALA A 316 -19.35 -28.29 -10.69
CA ALA A 316 -19.78 -29.58 -11.23
C ALA A 316 -19.82 -29.52 -12.75
N ALA A 317 -19.24 -30.53 -13.43
CA ALA A 317 -19.19 -30.59 -14.89
C ALA A 317 -20.60 -30.56 -15.51
N SER A 318 -20.78 -29.75 -16.56
CA SER A 318 -22.06 -29.57 -17.24
C SER A 318 -21.82 -29.13 -18.69
N GLY A 319 -22.23 -29.96 -19.65
CA GLY A 319 -21.96 -29.73 -21.07
C GLY A 319 -20.46 -29.63 -21.36
N SER A 320 -20.04 -28.58 -22.06
CA SER A 320 -18.63 -28.26 -22.34
C SER A 320 -17.95 -27.41 -21.26
N GLY A 321 -18.57 -27.24 -20.09
CA GLY A 321 -18.07 -26.42 -18.99
C GLY A 321 -18.50 -26.96 -17.63
N PHE A 322 -18.84 -26.07 -16.71
CA PHE A 322 -19.30 -26.42 -15.35
C PHE A 322 -20.37 -25.46 -14.84
N THR A 323 -21.23 -25.94 -13.95
CA THR A 323 -22.09 -25.09 -13.13
C THR A 323 -21.44 -24.81 -11.78
N LEU A 324 -21.80 -23.67 -11.19
CA LEU A 324 -21.39 -23.27 -9.84
C LEU A 324 -22.61 -23.22 -8.92
N THR A 325 -22.44 -23.63 -7.67
CA THR A 325 -23.47 -23.59 -6.61
C THR A 325 -22.85 -23.09 -5.32
N SER A 326 -23.50 -22.12 -4.65
CA SER A 326 -23.12 -21.63 -3.33
C SER A 326 -24.11 -22.10 -2.26
N SER A 327 -23.89 -21.72 -0.99
CA SER A 327 -24.87 -21.93 0.10
C SER A 327 -26.20 -21.19 -0.10
N LYS A 328 -26.32 -20.26 -1.07
CA LYS A 328 -27.59 -19.58 -1.41
C LYS A 328 -28.36 -20.28 -2.54
N GLY A 329 -27.73 -21.19 -3.29
CA GLY A 329 -28.33 -21.89 -4.43
C GLY A 329 -27.42 -21.91 -5.65
N ALA A 330 -28.01 -22.20 -6.81
CA ALA A 330 -27.29 -22.20 -8.09
C ALA A 330 -26.77 -20.80 -8.44
N CYS A 331 -25.66 -20.76 -9.17
CA CYS A 331 -25.05 -19.52 -9.68
C CYS A 331 -25.28 -19.38 -11.18
N GLY A 332 -25.50 -18.16 -11.63
CA GLY A 332 -25.74 -17.84 -13.03
C GLY A 332 -25.61 -16.35 -13.33
N MET A 333 -25.64 -16.02 -14.62
CA MET A 333 -25.66 -14.65 -15.10
C MET A 333 -27.10 -14.13 -15.15
N VAL A 334 -27.39 -13.07 -14.40
CA VAL A 334 -28.71 -12.43 -14.32
C VAL A 334 -28.54 -10.95 -14.63
N ASN A 335 -29.06 -10.49 -15.78
CA ASN A 335 -28.87 -9.11 -16.26
C ASN A 335 -27.38 -8.69 -16.24
N ASP A 336 -26.53 -9.52 -16.87
CA ASP A 336 -25.06 -9.41 -16.90
C ASP A 336 -24.35 -9.47 -15.54
N GLN A 337 -25.05 -9.61 -14.41
CA GLN A 337 -24.47 -9.79 -13.08
C GLN A 337 -24.24 -11.28 -12.77
N PHE A 338 -23.06 -11.64 -12.24
CA PHE A 338 -22.84 -12.94 -11.61
C PHE A 338 -23.58 -12.99 -10.27
N LYS A 339 -24.51 -13.94 -10.13
CA LYS A 339 -25.38 -14.05 -8.95
C LYS A 339 -25.63 -15.50 -8.56
N CYS A 340 -25.80 -15.75 -7.26
CA CYS A 340 -26.17 -17.07 -6.73
C CYS A 340 -27.40 -16.97 -5.83
N GLY A 341 -28.34 -17.91 -5.97
CA GLY A 341 -29.58 -17.90 -5.21
C GLY A 341 -30.53 -19.04 -5.55
N SER A 342 -31.54 -19.27 -4.71
CA SER A 342 -32.53 -20.34 -4.88
C SER A 342 -33.44 -20.17 -6.10
N GLY A 343 -33.63 -18.92 -6.54
CA GLY A 343 -34.36 -18.57 -7.78
C GLY A 343 -33.46 -18.23 -8.97
N VAL A 344 -32.15 -18.52 -8.91
CA VAL A 344 -31.23 -18.27 -10.03
C VAL A 344 -31.13 -19.51 -10.91
N THR A 345 -31.36 -19.36 -12.21
CA THR A 345 -31.11 -20.43 -13.18
C THR A 345 -29.60 -20.64 -13.34
N ALA A 346 -29.14 -21.88 -13.17
CA ALA A 346 -27.73 -22.22 -13.32
C ALA A 346 -27.21 -21.87 -14.72
N SER A 347 -26.11 -21.12 -14.81
CA SER A 347 -25.38 -20.91 -16.07
C SER A 347 -24.23 -21.92 -16.19
N VAL A 348 -23.89 -22.30 -17.42
CA VAL A 348 -22.67 -23.06 -17.71
C VAL A 348 -21.53 -22.07 -17.92
N PHE A 349 -20.54 -22.14 -17.05
CA PHE A 349 -19.31 -21.36 -17.09
C PHE A 349 -18.19 -22.17 -17.76
N GLY A 350 -17.24 -21.46 -18.37
CA GLY A 350 -15.97 -22.01 -18.83
C GLY A 350 -14.81 -21.65 -17.91
N ALA A 351 -13.62 -22.11 -18.25
CA ALA A 351 -12.37 -21.66 -17.66
C ALA A 351 -11.39 -21.29 -18.78
N SER A 352 -10.61 -20.23 -18.57
CA SER A 352 -9.54 -19.79 -19.47
C SER A 352 -8.34 -19.39 -18.62
N GLU A 353 -7.17 -19.98 -18.86
CA GLU A 353 -5.93 -19.66 -18.10
C GLU A 353 -6.09 -19.76 -16.58
N GLY A 354 -6.87 -20.74 -16.10
CA GLY A 354 -7.17 -20.93 -14.66
C GLY A 354 -8.21 -19.97 -14.08
N LYS A 355 -8.70 -19.00 -14.87
CA LYS A 355 -9.72 -18.02 -14.49
C LYS A 355 -11.11 -18.46 -14.93
N LEU A 356 -12.12 -18.08 -14.17
CA LEU A 356 -13.54 -18.26 -14.49
C LEU A 356 -13.85 -17.52 -15.79
N ALA A 357 -14.65 -18.12 -16.67
CA ALA A 357 -15.09 -17.48 -17.90
C ALA A 357 -16.61 -17.56 -18.07
N ALA A 358 -17.22 -16.43 -18.40
CA ALA A 358 -18.63 -16.33 -18.79
C ALA A 358 -18.71 -15.97 -20.29
N SER A 359 -19.49 -16.72 -21.07
CA SER A 359 -19.62 -16.53 -22.53
C SER A 359 -18.28 -16.44 -23.28
N GLY A 360 -17.26 -17.19 -22.82
CA GLY A 360 -15.93 -17.23 -23.41
C GLY A 360 -14.98 -16.09 -23.00
N LYS A 361 -15.36 -15.19 -22.08
CA LYS A 361 -14.49 -14.12 -21.56
C LYS A 361 -14.17 -14.33 -20.08
N SER A 362 -12.91 -14.13 -19.69
CA SER A 362 -12.43 -14.26 -18.30
C SER A 362 -12.35 -12.92 -17.53
N THR A 363 -12.51 -11.79 -18.23
CA THR A 363 -12.63 -10.47 -17.60
C THR A 363 -14.07 -10.22 -17.16
N PHE A 364 -14.22 -9.85 -15.89
CA PHE A 364 -15.42 -9.32 -15.28
C PHE A 364 -15.18 -7.86 -14.86
N TYR A 365 -16.21 -7.19 -14.36
CA TYR A 365 -16.14 -5.80 -13.95
C TYR A 365 -16.97 -5.50 -12.71
N ALA A 366 -16.61 -4.45 -11.97
CA ALA A 366 -17.37 -3.90 -10.85
C ALA A 366 -17.47 -2.37 -10.97
N ASP A 367 -18.49 -1.76 -10.35
CA ASP A 367 -18.66 -0.30 -10.36
C ASP A 367 -17.65 0.43 -9.45
N LYS A 368 -17.06 -0.27 -8.48
CA LYS A 368 -16.01 0.22 -7.56
C LYS A 368 -15.35 -0.94 -6.82
N ILE A 369 -14.23 -0.68 -6.12
CA ILE A 369 -13.61 -1.64 -5.20
C ILE A 369 -14.47 -1.71 -3.90
N PRO A 370 -14.76 -2.91 -3.34
CA PRO A 370 -15.45 -3.05 -2.07
C PRO A 370 -14.59 -2.54 -0.91
N SER A 371 -15.21 -1.81 0.03
CA SER A 371 -14.57 -1.34 1.26
C SER A 371 -15.52 -1.43 2.45
N GLY A 372 -14.96 -1.62 3.66
CA GLY A 372 -15.75 -1.87 4.88
C GLY A 372 -16.68 -3.06 4.69
N SER A 373 -17.95 -2.91 5.07
CA SER A 373 -18.99 -3.94 4.87
C SER A 373 -19.68 -3.90 3.49
N THR A 374 -19.20 -3.08 2.55
CA THR A 374 -19.78 -2.94 1.21
C THR A 374 -19.54 -4.20 0.39
N GLN A 375 -20.60 -4.79 -0.17
CA GLN A 375 -20.51 -5.88 -1.15
C GLN A 375 -20.80 -5.31 -2.54
N VAL A 376 -19.92 -5.54 -3.51
CA VAL A 376 -20.07 -4.97 -4.86
C VAL A 376 -20.50 -6.05 -5.87
N PRO A 377 -21.57 -5.82 -6.66
CA PRO A 377 -21.93 -6.69 -7.77
C PRO A 377 -20.79 -6.88 -8.79
N VAL A 378 -20.68 -8.08 -9.34
CA VAL A 378 -19.72 -8.42 -10.42
C VAL A 378 -20.47 -8.65 -11.72
N TYR A 379 -20.01 -8.03 -12.80
CA TYR A 379 -20.66 -7.98 -14.11
C TYR A 379 -19.78 -8.53 -15.24
N THR A 380 -20.39 -8.96 -16.34
CA THR A 380 -19.70 -9.26 -17.62
C THR A 380 -19.69 -8.09 -18.60
N ALA A 381 -20.55 -7.08 -18.38
CA ALA A 381 -20.52 -5.82 -19.12
C ALA A 381 -19.46 -4.87 -18.53
N PRO A 382 -18.70 -4.11 -19.34
CA PRO A 382 -17.67 -3.18 -18.85
C PRO A 382 -18.19 -2.17 -17.82
N ARG A 383 -17.46 -2.02 -16.70
CA ARG A 383 -17.63 -1.02 -15.63
C ARG A 383 -16.27 -0.44 -15.24
N ALA A 384 -16.25 0.46 -14.25
CA ALA A 384 -15.06 1.20 -13.82
C ALA A 384 -13.87 0.29 -13.44
N ILE A 385 -14.10 -0.79 -12.70
CA ILE A 385 -13.04 -1.68 -12.20
C ILE A 385 -13.04 -2.98 -13.01
N PRO A 386 -12.04 -3.23 -13.89
CA PRO A 386 -11.84 -4.54 -14.50
C PRO A 386 -11.22 -5.51 -13.50
N LEU A 387 -11.73 -6.75 -13.46
CA LEU A 387 -11.28 -7.79 -12.54
C LEU A 387 -11.27 -9.18 -13.20
N THR A 388 -10.52 -10.12 -12.64
CA THR A 388 -10.61 -11.54 -13.00
C THR A 388 -10.92 -12.40 -11.79
N VAL A 389 -11.58 -13.54 -11.98
CA VAL A 389 -11.97 -14.44 -10.89
C VAL A 389 -11.25 -15.77 -11.05
N SER A 390 -10.57 -16.25 -10.01
CA SER A 390 -9.72 -17.45 -10.01
C SER A 390 -10.32 -18.56 -9.14
N TRP A 391 -10.00 -19.83 -9.42
CA TRP A 391 -10.41 -20.98 -8.61
C TRP A 391 -9.33 -21.42 -7.63
N GLN A 392 -9.68 -21.46 -6.34
CA GLN A 392 -8.85 -22.06 -5.30
C GLN A 392 -9.57 -23.30 -4.75
N ALA A 393 -9.05 -24.49 -5.02
CA ALA A 393 -9.67 -25.75 -4.59
C ALA A 393 -9.56 -25.98 -3.07
N VAL A 394 -10.52 -26.73 -2.51
CA VAL A 394 -10.65 -27.10 -1.07
C VAL A 394 -10.93 -28.59 -0.92
#